data_AF-A0A8B3GLD0-F1
#
_entry.id   AF-A0A8B3GLD0-F1
#
_cell.length_a   1.000
_cell.length_b   1.000
_cell.length_c   1.000
_cell.angle_alpha   90.00
_cell.angle_beta   90.00
_cell.angle_gamma   90.00
#
_symmetry.space_group_name_H-M   'P 1'
#
loop_
_entity.id
_entity.type
_entity.pdbx_description
1 polymer ?
#
loop_
_entity_poly.entity_id
_entity_poly.type
_entity_poly.pdbx_seq_one_letter_code
_entity_poly.pdbx_strand_id
1 'polypeptide(L)'
;MFSLASQNLELVQHVMVDGGYTGNDFADQVKLILNAKTTVAKRNELHMFTVLPQRWIVERSWSWLDKCRRLWKNCERALNSSLQMVVLAFLKIVLKRY
;
A
#
# COMPACT_ATOMS: atom_id res chain seq x y z
N MET A 1 7.66 -8.79 -6.99
CA MET A 1 6.41 -8.54 -6.25
C MET A 1 5.31 -8.07 -7.20
N PHE A 2 5.48 -6.95 -7.92
CA PHE A 2 4.51 -6.48 -8.92
C PHE A 2 4.42 -7.37 -10.17
N SER A 3 5.50 -8.06 -10.53
CA SER A 3 5.57 -8.95 -11.69
C SER A 3 4.58 -10.12 -11.65
N LEU A 4 4.19 -10.59 -10.46
CA LEU A 4 3.24 -11.70 -10.30
C LEU A 4 1.79 -11.29 -10.56
N ALA A 5 1.50 -9.99 -10.49
CA ALA A 5 0.16 -9.44 -10.63
C ALA A 5 0.09 -8.35 -11.71
N SER A 6 1.09 -8.26 -12.59
CA SER A 6 1.21 -7.18 -13.59
C SER A 6 -0.02 -7.10 -14.48
N GLN A 7 -0.54 -8.25 -14.92
CA GLN A 7 -1.77 -8.36 -15.73
C GLN A 7 -2.99 -7.72 -15.06
N ASN A 8 -3.08 -7.76 -13.73
CA ASN A 8 -4.20 -7.20 -12.98
C ASN A 8 -3.98 -5.71 -12.61
N LEU A 9 -2.79 -5.18 -12.86
CA LEU A 9 -2.36 -3.84 -12.42
C LEU A 9 -2.04 -2.92 -13.60
N GLU A 10 -2.35 -3.31 -14.84
CA GLU A 10 -2.02 -2.55 -16.06
C GLU A 10 -2.65 -1.15 -16.09
N LEU A 11 -3.79 -0.97 -15.43
CA LEU A 11 -4.50 0.32 -15.36
C LEU A 11 -3.98 1.24 -14.25
N VAL A 12 -3.03 0.78 -13.42
CA VAL A 12 -2.52 1.58 -12.29
C VAL A 12 -1.57 2.66 -12.81
N GLN A 13 -1.96 3.93 -12.65
CA GLN A 13 -1.14 5.07 -13.07
C GLN A 13 -0.24 5.61 -11.95
N HIS A 14 -0.66 5.46 -10.69
CA HIS A 14 0.00 6.02 -9.53
C HIS A 14 0.12 5.01 -8.40
N VAL A 15 1.32 4.90 -7.84
CA VAL A 15 1.62 4.04 -6.70
C VAL A 15 2.09 4.93 -5.54
N MET A 16 1.39 4.86 -4.42
CA MET A 16 1.79 5.55 -3.17
C MET A 16 2.53 4.59 -2.27
N VAL A 17 3.66 5.05 -1.72
CA VAL A 17 4.49 4.26 -0.81
C VAL A 17 4.87 5.05 0.44
N ASP A 18 5.18 4.32 1.51
CA ASP A 18 5.69 4.91 2.74
C ASP A 18 7.13 5.41 2.59
N GLY A 19 7.57 6.26 3.51
CA GLY A 19 8.92 6.84 3.57
C GLY A 19 10.06 5.82 3.73
N GLY A 20 9.77 4.54 4.02
CA GLY A 20 10.76 3.47 3.99
C GLY A 20 11.20 3.06 2.58
N TYR A 21 10.39 3.36 1.55
CA TYR A 21 10.68 3.04 0.15
C TYR A 21 11.36 4.22 -0.58
N THR A 22 12.17 5.00 0.13
CA THR A 22 12.93 6.11 -0.46
C THR A 22 14.13 5.59 -1.23
N GLY A 23 13.97 5.43 -2.54
CA GLY A 23 15.06 5.06 -3.44
C GLY A 23 14.62 5.11 -4.90
N ASN A 24 15.55 5.47 -5.79
CA ASN A 24 15.29 5.49 -7.23
C ASN A 24 15.06 4.08 -7.76
N ASP A 25 15.80 3.09 -7.25
CA ASP A 25 15.69 1.68 -7.66
C ASP A 25 14.25 1.14 -7.58
N PHE A 26 13.52 1.48 -6.50
CA PHE A 26 12.13 1.05 -6.35
C PHE A 26 11.20 1.78 -7.32
N ALA A 27 11.40 3.09 -7.49
CA ALA A 27 10.64 3.89 -8.45
C ALA A 27 10.83 3.42 -9.90
N ASP A 28 12.08 3.11 -10.26
CA ASP A 28 12.46 2.65 -11.58
C ASP A 28 11.90 1.25 -11.86
N GLN A 29 11.94 0.34 -10.88
CA GLN A 29 11.29 -0.98 -11.01
C GLN A 29 9.78 -0.87 -11.19
N VAL A 30 9.10 0.00 -10.44
CA VAL A 30 7.65 0.20 -10.60
C VAL A 30 7.35 0.78 -11.98
N LYS A 31 8.15 1.74 -12.44
CA LYS A 31 8.00 2.31 -13.78
C LYS A 31 8.25 1.27 -14.89
N LEU A 32 9.24 0.39 -14.72
CA LEU A 32 9.52 -0.67 -15.70
C LEU A 32 8.41 -1.72 -15.77
N ILE A 33 7.82 -2.11 -14.63
CA ILE A 33 6.82 -3.20 -14.58
C ILE A 33 5.41 -2.70 -14.88
N LEU A 34 5.04 -1.53 -14.36
CA LEU A 34 3.66 -1.02 -14.34
C LEU A 34 3.49 0.27 -15.15
N ASN A 35 4.58 0.89 -15.63
CA ASN A 35 4.57 2.23 -16.22
C ASN A 35 3.89 3.30 -15.33
N ALA A 36 3.90 3.07 -14.01
CA ALA A 36 3.22 3.91 -13.03
C ALA A 36 4.20 4.86 -12.34
N LYS A 37 3.72 6.04 -11.92
CA LYS A 37 4.50 7.00 -11.14
C LYS A 37 4.43 6.65 -9.65
N THR A 38 5.58 6.51 -9.01
CA THR A 38 5.67 6.35 -7.56
C THR A 38 5.66 7.69 -6.84
N THR A 39 4.93 7.76 -5.74
CA THR A 39 4.87 8.92 -4.84
C THR A 39 5.21 8.46 -3.44
N VAL A 40 6.28 9.03 -2.88
CA VAL A 40 6.76 8.64 -1.55
C VAL A 40 6.18 9.61 -0.52
N ALA A 41 5.41 9.08 0.41
CA ALA A 41 4.86 9.83 1.53
C ALA A 41 5.92 10.05 2.63
N LYS A 42 6.94 10.84 2.32
CA LYS A 42 8.03 11.16 3.27
C LYS A 42 7.81 12.53 3.91
N ARG A 43 8.15 12.64 5.20
CA ARG A 43 8.29 13.92 5.90
C ARG A 43 9.74 14.38 5.78
N ASN A 44 9.96 15.51 5.12
CA ASN A 44 11.31 16.10 4.99
C ASN A 44 11.62 17.11 6.10
N GLU A 45 10.60 17.72 6.71
CA GLU A 45 10.76 18.75 7.74
C GLU A 45 10.36 18.19 9.12
N LEU A 46 11.37 17.83 9.91
CA LEU A 46 11.17 17.28 11.26
C LEU A 46 10.82 18.36 12.29
N HIS A 47 11.21 19.62 12.05
CA HIS A 47 11.12 20.71 13.02
C HIS A 47 9.78 21.47 13.01
N MET A 48 8.94 21.28 12.00
CA MET A 48 7.60 21.89 11.93
C MET A 48 6.53 20.81 11.82
N PHE A 49 5.46 20.95 12.61
CA PHE A 49 4.27 20.12 12.47
C PHE A 49 3.47 20.60 11.26
N THR A 50 3.57 19.85 10.16
CA THR A 50 2.76 20.04 8.96
C THR A 50 1.89 18.82 8.73
N VAL A 51 0.63 19.03 8.34
CA VAL A 51 -0.27 17.94 8.00
C VAL A 51 0.04 17.50 6.57
N LEU A 52 0.55 16.28 6.39
CA LEU A 52 0.78 15.69 5.06
C LEU A 52 -0.40 14.78 4.66
N PRO A 53 -1.40 15.26 3.91
CA PRO A 53 -2.61 14.49 3.60
C PRO A 53 -2.31 13.17 2.89
N GLN A 54 -1.26 13.13 2.05
CA GLN A 54 -0.84 11.91 1.33
C GLN A 54 -0.36 10.80 2.28
N ARG A 55 0.30 11.18 3.38
CA ARG A 55 0.82 10.23 4.38
C ARG A 55 -0.32 9.58 5.17
N TRP A 56 -1.35 10.37 5.49
CA TRP A 56 -2.53 9.85 6.17
C TRP A 56 -3.21 8.74 5.38
N ILE A 57 -3.18 8.77 4.04
CA ILE A 57 -3.77 7.70 3.23
C ILE A 57 -3.04 6.37 3.46
N VAL A 58 -1.70 6.40 3.43
CA VAL A 58 -0.86 5.21 3.65
C VAL A 58 -1.04 4.70 5.08
N GLU A 59 -0.85 5.55 6.08
CA GLU A 59 -0.98 5.17 7.49
C GLU A 59 -2.40 4.70 7.84
N ARG A 60 -3.42 5.32 7.25
CA ARG A 60 -4.82 4.91 7.47
C ARG A 60 -5.10 3.53 6.88
N SER A 61 -4.52 3.23 5.72
CA SER A 61 -4.61 1.90 5.10
C SER A 61 -3.98 0.83 6.00
N TRP A 62 -2.81 1.10 6.57
CA TRP A 62 -2.18 0.22 7.56
C TRP A 62 -3.01 0.05 8.83
N SER A 63 -3.58 1.13 9.36
CA SER A 63 -4.46 1.09 10.53
C SER A 63 -5.70 0.20 10.30
N TRP A 64 -6.21 0.12 9.08
CA TRP A 64 -7.32 -0.79 8.76
C TRP A 64 -6.89 -2.25 8.74
N LEU A 65 -5.70 -2.55 8.21
CA LEU A 65 -5.14 -3.90 8.20
C LEU A 65 -4.80 -4.37 9.62
N ASP A 66 -4.28 -3.49 10.47
CA ASP A 66 -3.94 -3.81 11.85
C ASP A 66 -5.18 -4.20 12.70
N LYS A 67 -6.34 -3.60 12.40
CA LYS A 67 -7.62 -4.01 13.02
C LYS A 67 -8.01 -5.46 12.69
N CYS A 68 -7.53 -6.01 11.58
CA CYS A 68 -7.77 -7.38 11.19
C CYS A 68 -6.70 -8.30 11.80
N ARG A 69 -6.93 -8.76 13.04
CA ARG A 69 -5.99 -9.59 13.81
C ARG A 69 -5.43 -10.81 13.06
N ARG A 70 -6.18 -11.40 12.12
CA ARG A 70 -5.74 -12.51 11.25
C ARG A 70 -4.58 -12.16 10.30
N LEU A 71 -4.40 -10.88 9.97
CA LEU A 71 -3.30 -10.46 9.10
C LEU A 71 -1.96 -10.29 9.84
N TRP A 72 -1.99 -10.10 11.17
CA TRP A 72 -0.78 -9.78 11.94
C TRP A 72 -0.48 -10.76 13.08
N LYS A 73 -1.48 -11.13 13.89
CA LYS A 73 -1.25 -12.01 15.06
C LYS A 73 -1.48 -13.48 14.76
N ASN A 74 -2.41 -13.78 13.85
CA ASN A 74 -2.73 -15.14 13.45
C ASN A 74 -2.48 -15.30 11.94
N CYS A 75 -1.24 -15.03 11.51
CA CYS A 75 -0.87 -15.06 10.11
C CYS A 75 -1.19 -16.41 9.48
N GLU A 76 -1.82 -16.38 8.30
CA GLU A 76 -2.13 -17.58 7.54
C GLU A 76 -0.86 -18.25 7.02
N ARG A 77 -0.82 -19.59 7.03
CA ARG A 77 0.34 -20.36 6.52
C ARG A 77 0.49 -20.25 5.00
N ALA A 78 -0.63 -20.17 4.28
CA ALA A 78 -0.64 -20.09 2.82
C ALA A 78 -0.74 -18.64 2.35
N LEU A 79 0.12 -18.26 1.40
CA LEU A 79 0.15 -16.90 0.83
C LEU A 79 -1.16 -16.52 0.11
N ASN A 80 -1.82 -17.48 -0.54
CA ASN A 80 -3.11 -17.23 -1.19
C ASN A 80 -4.20 -16.88 -0.18
N SER A 81 -4.20 -17.56 0.97
CA SER A 81 -5.15 -17.27 2.05
C SER A 81 -4.90 -15.90 2.67
N SER A 82 -3.63 -15.54 2.91
CA SER A 82 -3.30 -14.21 3.45
C SER A 82 -3.67 -13.09 2.47
N LEU A 83 -3.41 -13.27 1.17
CA LEU A 83 -3.82 -12.32 0.12
C LEU A 83 -5.34 -12.12 0.11
N GLN A 84 -6.12 -13.19 0.17
CA GLN A 84 -7.58 -13.09 0.19
C GLN A 84 -8.10 -12.37 1.43
N MET A 85 -7.46 -12.57 2.59
CA MET A 85 -7.82 -11.84 3.82
C MET A 85 -7.55 -10.33 3.70
N VAL A 86 -6.49 -9.91 3.01
CA VAL A 86 -6.23 -8.48 2.72
C VAL A 86 -7.34 -7.91 1.83
N VAL A 87 -7.71 -8.62 0.75
CA VAL A 87 -8.80 -8.20 -0.15
C VAL A 87 -10.11 -8.05 0.61
N LEU A 88 -10.46 -9.02 1.46
CA LEU A 88 -11.68 -8.96 2.28
C LEU A 88 -11.66 -7.80 3.28
N ALA A 89 -10.50 -7.47 3.86
CA ALA A 89 -10.37 -6.34 4.77
C ALA A 89 -10.71 -5.01 4.09
N PHE A 90 -10.23 -4.80 2.85
CA PHE A 90 -10.57 -3.61 2.06
C PHE A 90 -12.00 -3.63 1.53
N LEU A 91 -12.51 -4.78 1.10
CA LEU A 91 -13.88 -4.93 0.61
C LEU A 91 -14.90 -4.53 1.69
N LYS A 92 -14.66 -4.93 2.95
CA LYS A 92 -15.47 -4.49 4.10
C LYS A 92 -15.53 -2.97 4.25
N ILE A 93 -14.44 -2.26 3.94
CA ILE A 93 -14.36 -0.80 4.06
C ILE A 93 -15.16 -0.14 2.95
N VAL A 94 -15.04 -0.65 1.72
CA VAL A 94 -15.80 -0.18 0.56
C VAL A 94 -17.30 -0.37 0.81
N LEU A 95 -17.73 -1.57 1.21
CA LEU A 95 -19.14 -1.89 1.50
C LEU A 95 -19.73 -1.13 2.70
N LYS A 96 -18.91 -0.60 3.60
CA LYS A 96 -19.40 0.20 4.73
C LYS A 96 -19.54 1.68 4.35
N ARG A 97 -18.83 2.11 3.31
CA ARG A 97 -18.77 3.51 2.89
C ARG A 97 -19.79 3.83 1.79
N TYR A 98 -20.08 2.85 0.94
CA TYR A 98 -21.11 2.89 -0.10
C TYR A 98 -22.27 1.99 0.32
#